data_AF-A0A093HTP5-F1
#
_entry.id   AF-A0A093HTP5-F1
#
_cell.length_a   1.000
_cell.length_b   1.000
_cell.length_c   1.000
_cell.angle_alpha   90.00
_cell.angle_beta   90.00
_cell.angle_gamma   90.00
#
_symmetry.space_group_name_H-M   'P 1'
#
loop_
_entity.id
_entity.type
_entity.pdbx_description
1 polymer ?
#
loop_
_entity_poly.entity_id
_entity_poly.type
_entity_poly.pdbx_seq_one_letter_code
_entity_poly.pdbx_strand_id
1 'polypeptide(L)'
;VHSAQFMEFAEVENHDDFYTSEGGYIHTQDPRGLYIIYDVALKDLKELEHQLLLVTSQYIEKDKSHVTCGQFRGSNLLGWAHASVDRFAVLLDLWTCETALLEKKCQLLDVYFEAYQHAIDPEERFALAQTIVDVMHKRPRFDLKLGYFVDTYRDECICLQLHLQLLRGIVNQQVDVQREYVHKVWQEGQKGGVSEFGLPYNVITKQLISLNNSCPTSKNIYLLEFHPSLGLVCLIPKAVEHIYQEFCNILRPKTASEASNLEKQVLQLAVDEWLTMEKAESFYSSQIQKDLFAEVLIEDPVLVQEIALSLLELRADEEKKESREKQFFLLDSFSMILELVTLRHRLIEVATESAQLARLYKAFAREMGFGEFHLYLRPVHFEFASYKEKADHIPPIFITSLLEDDSCVDRYIPSNLQLGIQEIDSHIGKFSFRTRDGVMQLLSPSGIKNMQLILACQVIQKNALLVAVQQASFCYLVQPTHARDTKVS
;
A
#
# COMPACT_ATOMS: atom_id res chain seq x y z
N VAL A 1 -1.37 -3.13 31.38
CA VAL A 1 -2.28 -2.46 32.34
C VAL A 1 -3.47 -1.96 31.56
N HIS A 2 -4.69 -2.40 31.88
CA HIS A 2 -5.88 -1.96 31.16
C HIS A 2 -6.16 -0.49 31.49
N SER A 3 -6.12 0.38 30.47
CA SER A 3 -6.30 1.83 30.57
C SER A 3 -7.60 2.24 31.30
N ALA A 4 -8.61 1.36 31.30
CA ALA A 4 -9.88 1.58 31.98
C ALA A 4 -9.78 1.57 33.53
N GLN A 5 -8.81 0.87 34.12
CA GLN A 5 -8.61 0.88 35.58
C GLN A 5 -7.91 2.15 36.08
N PHE A 6 -7.41 2.99 35.17
CA PHE A 6 -6.64 4.20 35.49
C PHE A 6 -7.55 5.42 35.73
N MET A 7 -8.76 5.43 35.19
CA MET A 7 -9.70 6.56 35.25
C MET A 7 -10.58 6.60 36.51
N GLU A 8 -10.50 5.60 37.41
CA GLU A 8 -11.33 5.53 38.62
C GLU A 8 -10.76 6.29 39.83
N PHE A 9 -9.53 6.81 39.74
CA PHE A 9 -8.87 7.49 40.86
C PHE A 9 -8.89 9.02 40.67
N ALA A 10 -9.55 9.73 41.59
CA ALA A 10 -9.65 11.20 41.58
C ALA A 10 -8.32 11.92 41.89
N GLU A 11 -7.27 11.19 42.25
CA GLU A 11 -5.94 11.68 42.62
C GLU A 11 -4.89 11.50 41.50
N VAL A 12 -5.31 11.12 40.28
CA VAL A 12 -4.39 10.99 39.15
C VAL A 12 -4.03 12.39 38.64
N GLU A 13 -2.95 12.94 39.17
CA GLU A 13 -2.28 14.10 38.56
C GLU A 13 -1.85 13.70 37.15
N ASN A 14 -2.20 14.52 36.16
CA ASN A 14 -1.70 14.34 34.80
C ASN A 14 -0.17 14.42 34.83
N HIS A 15 0.52 13.31 34.62
CA HIS A 15 1.98 13.25 34.55
C HIS A 15 2.51 13.45 33.13
N ASP A 16 1.61 13.70 32.16
CA ASP A 16 2.00 13.92 30.78
C ASP A 16 2.55 15.33 30.61
N ASP A 17 3.64 15.44 29.84
CA ASP A 17 4.20 16.71 29.42
C ASP A 17 3.31 17.36 28.35
N PHE A 18 3.24 18.69 28.38
CA PHE A 18 2.47 19.48 27.41
C PHE A 18 3.38 19.98 26.28
N TYR A 19 2.88 19.94 25.05
CA TYR A 19 3.60 20.39 23.87
C TYR A 19 2.87 21.57 23.23
N THR A 20 3.59 22.66 22.99
CA THR A 20 3.08 23.84 22.28
C THR A 20 3.98 24.15 21.09
N SER A 21 3.40 24.63 20.00
CA SER A 21 4.12 25.04 18.79
C SER A 21 3.97 26.54 18.62
N GLU A 22 5.07 27.28 18.72
CA GLU A 22 5.10 28.74 18.52
C GLU A 22 6.20 29.09 17.53
N GLY A 23 5.85 29.76 16.43
CA GLY A 23 6.82 30.17 15.40
C GLY A 23 7.57 29.01 14.73
N GLY A 24 7.01 27.79 14.75
CA GLY A 24 7.67 26.58 14.22
C GLY A 24 8.58 25.87 15.23
N TYR A 25 8.67 26.36 16.47
CA TYR A 25 9.42 25.73 17.54
C TYR A 25 8.47 24.95 18.47
N ILE A 26 8.89 23.74 18.82
CA ILE A 26 8.18 22.91 19.79
C ILE A 26 8.70 23.23 21.19
N HIS A 27 7.81 23.64 22.08
CA HIS A 27 8.08 23.85 23.48
C HIS A 27 7.43 22.77 24.31
N THR A 28 8.23 22.08 25.12
CA THR A 28 7.76 21.08 26.08
C THR A 28 7.66 21.71 27.46
N GLN A 29 6.52 21.53 28.12
CA GLN A 29 6.27 21.95 29.49
C GLN A 29 5.99 20.72 30.35
N ASP A 30 6.55 20.70 31.55
CA ASP A 30 6.21 19.69 32.55
C ASP A 30 4.74 19.84 33.01
N PRO A 31 4.21 18.89 33.80
CA PRO A 31 2.86 18.99 34.37
C PRO A 31 2.59 20.26 35.19
N ARG A 32 3.64 20.98 35.61
CA ARG A 32 3.58 22.21 36.40
C ARG A 32 3.67 23.46 35.52
N GLY A 33 3.76 23.31 34.20
CA GLY A 33 3.87 24.39 33.22
C GLY A 33 5.28 24.96 33.05
N LEU A 34 6.31 24.32 33.60
CA LEU A 34 7.70 24.75 33.43
C LEU A 34 8.27 24.22 32.12
N TYR A 35 8.92 25.09 31.34
CA TYR A 35 9.62 24.66 30.14
C TYR A 35 10.79 23.74 30.48
N ILE A 36 10.82 22.56 29.86
CA ILE A 36 11.85 21.55 30.06
C ILE A 36 12.46 21.12 28.73
N ILE A 37 13.68 20.57 28.81
CA ILE A 37 14.32 19.84 27.72
C ILE A 37 14.78 18.51 28.31
N TYR A 38 14.45 17.41 27.65
CA TYR A 38 14.88 16.08 28.09
C TYR A 38 16.41 15.95 28.02
N ASP A 39 16.99 15.32 29.04
CA ASP A 39 18.43 15.08 29.11
C ASP A 39 18.91 14.19 27.94
N VAL A 40 18.07 13.26 27.49
CA VAL A 40 18.30 12.42 26.30
C VAL A 40 18.43 13.29 25.04
N ALA A 41 17.55 14.27 24.83
CA ALA A 41 17.64 15.18 23.68
C ALA A 41 18.96 15.98 23.67
N LEU A 42 19.43 16.40 24.85
CA LEU A 42 20.73 17.07 24.98
C LEU A 42 21.92 16.13 24.71
N LYS A 43 21.82 14.86 25.10
CA LYS A 43 22.84 13.84 24.81
C LYS A 43 22.90 13.54 23.31
N ASP A 44 21.74 13.36 22.67
CA ASP A 44 21.63 13.10 21.24
C ASP A 44 22.16 14.26 20.40
N LEU A 45 21.91 15.50 20.82
CA LEU A 45 22.47 16.68 20.17
C LEU A 45 24.01 16.72 20.23
N LYS A 46 24.60 16.37 21.38
CA LYS A 46 26.06 16.32 21.54
C LYS A 46 26.70 15.23 20.68
N GLU A 47 26.08 14.06 20.61
CA GLU A 47 26.53 12.97 19.75
C GLU A 47 26.43 13.38 18.27
N LEU A 48 25.32 14.01 17.88
CA LEU A 48 25.12 14.53 16.53
C LEU A 48 26.18 15.58 16.18
N GLU A 49 26.42 16.56 17.05
CA GLU A 49 27.47 17.58 16.86
C GLU A 49 28.83 16.93 16.63
N HIS A 50 29.20 15.92 17.42
CA HIS A 50 30.44 15.19 17.24
C HIS A 50 30.53 14.52 15.85
N GLN A 51 29.47 13.84 15.41
CA GLN A 51 29.42 13.19 14.10
C GLN A 51 29.49 14.20 12.95
N LEU A 52 28.73 15.29 13.05
CA LEU A 52 28.71 16.37 12.06
C LEU A 52 30.09 17.03 11.91
N LEU A 53 30.82 17.23 13.00
CA LEU A 53 32.19 17.74 12.99
C LEU A 53 33.18 16.79 12.30
N LEU A 54 33.02 15.48 12.48
CA LEU A 54 33.84 14.47 11.79
C LEU A 54 33.60 14.51 10.28
N VAL A 55 32.33 14.54 9.86
CA VAL A 55 31.95 14.65 8.44
C VAL A 55 32.51 15.93 7.83
N THR A 56 32.29 17.07 8.51
CA THR A 56 32.79 18.39 8.09
C THR A 56 34.31 18.39 7.88
N SER A 57 35.04 17.83 8.85
CA SER A 57 36.51 17.77 8.80
C SER A 57 36.99 16.99 7.57
N GLN A 58 36.34 15.88 7.25
CA GLN A 58 36.68 15.07 6.08
C GLN A 58 36.51 15.83 4.75
N TYR A 59 35.38 16.55 4.57
CA TYR A 59 35.14 17.33 3.35
C TYR A 59 36.07 18.54 3.25
N ILE A 60 36.38 19.20 4.37
CA ILE A 60 37.38 20.28 4.42
C ILE A 60 38.77 19.78 4.03
N GLU A 61 39.20 18.62 4.53
CA GLU A 61 40.50 18.04 4.18
C GLU A 61 40.58 17.57 2.72
N LYS A 62 39.47 17.01 2.19
CA LYS A 62 39.40 16.61 0.79
C LYS A 62 39.61 17.78 -0.16
N ASP A 63 38.98 18.92 0.10
CA ASP A 63 39.13 20.11 -0.75
C ASP A 63 40.55 20.70 -0.68
N LYS A 64 41.20 20.66 0.49
CA LYS A 64 42.60 21.05 0.63
C LYS A 64 43.57 20.23 -0.23
N SER A 65 43.29 18.94 -0.44
CA SER A 65 44.13 18.06 -1.27
C SER A 65 44.10 18.40 -2.78
N HIS A 66 43.04 19.09 -3.24
CA HIS A 66 42.91 19.54 -4.62
C HIS A 66 43.64 20.87 -4.91
N VAL A 67 44.06 21.62 -3.88
CA VAL A 67 44.62 22.99 -4.01
C VAL A 67 46.16 23.03 -4.18
N THR A 68 46.86 21.89 -4.18
CA THR A 68 48.33 21.89 -4.36
C THR A 68 48.78 21.83 -5.83
N CYS A 69 49.00 22.99 -6.47
CA CYS A 69 50.26 23.34 -7.17
C CYS A 69 50.24 24.78 -7.71
N GLY A 70 50.46 25.75 -6.83
CA GLY A 70 50.92 27.09 -7.20
C GLY A 70 52.08 27.45 -6.28
N GLN A 71 53.29 27.59 -6.84
CA GLN A 71 54.53 27.82 -6.11
C GLN A 71 54.45 29.04 -5.17
N PHE A 72 54.48 28.82 -3.85
CA PHE A 72 54.82 29.87 -2.91
C PHE A 72 56.03 29.44 -2.06
N ARG A 73 57.21 29.89 -2.51
CA ARG A 73 58.42 29.93 -1.69
C ARG A 73 58.35 31.18 -0.82
N GLY A 74 58.23 31.01 0.50
CA GLY A 74 58.37 32.12 1.43
C GLY A 74 57.86 31.79 2.83
N SER A 75 58.80 31.60 3.76
CA SER A 75 58.58 31.41 5.19
C SER A 75 57.65 32.48 5.78
N ASN A 76 56.50 32.07 6.31
CA ASN A 76 55.81 32.78 7.38
C ASN A 76 54.97 31.80 8.21
N LEU A 77 55.15 31.86 9.54
CA LEU A 77 54.38 31.14 10.56
C LEU A 77 52.85 31.43 10.50
N LEU A 78 52.46 32.38 9.64
CA LEU A 78 51.13 32.88 9.28
C LEU A 78 50.52 32.26 8.01
N GLY A 79 51.20 31.32 7.34
CA GLY A 79 50.57 30.43 6.34
C GLY A 79 49.49 29.51 6.93
N TRP A 80 49.23 29.66 8.23
CA TRP A 80 48.48 28.82 9.16
C TRP A 80 46.99 29.13 9.30
N ALA A 81 46.45 30.16 8.65
CA ALA A 81 45.00 30.40 8.62
C ALA A 81 44.40 29.89 7.30
N HIS A 82 44.47 28.58 7.03
CA HIS A 82 43.35 27.78 6.50
C HIS A 82 42.45 28.37 5.37
N ALA A 83 42.98 29.18 4.45
CA ALA A 83 42.23 30.22 3.73
C ALA A 83 41.43 29.82 2.48
N SER A 84 41.40 28.55 2.05
CA SER A 84 40.62 28.19 0.85
C SER A 84 39.16 27.85 1.16
N VAL A 85 38.84 27.39 2.38
CA VAL A 85 37.50 26.91 2.75
C VAL A 85 36.96 27.73 3.92
N ASP A 86 35.84 28.42 3.69
CA ASP A 86 35.10 29.11 4.75
C ASP A 86 34.42 28.09 5.67
N ARG A 87 35.03 27.84 6.83
CA ARG A 87 34.54 26.87 7.81
C ARG A 87 33.21 27.27 8.42
N PHE A 88 32.95 28.57 8.57
CA PHE A 88 31.68 29.02 9.12
C PHE A 88 30.55 28.77 8.13
N ALA A 89 30.80 29.02 6.84
CA ALA A 89 29.86 28.66 5.78
C ALA A 89 29.60 27.14 5.75
N VAL A 90 30.65 26.30 5.82
CA VAL A 90 30.46 24.84 5.83
C VAL A 90 29.66 24.35 7.04
N LEU A 91 29.92 24.89 8.24
CA LEU A 91 29.13 24.56 9.42
C LEU A 91 27.69 25.04 9.31
N LEU A 92 27.47 26.23 8.75
CA LEU A 92 26.13 26.77 8.50
C LEU A 92 25.35 25.90 7.52
N ASP A 93 25.96 25.50 6.40
CA ASP A 93 25.36 24.62 5.41
C ASP A 93 24.99 23.27 6.03
N LEU A 94 25.86 22.72 6.87
CA LEU A 94 25.60 21.44 7.54
C LEU A 94 24.44 21.51 8.52
N TRP A 95 24.41 22.50 9.40
CA TRP A 95 23.30 22.68 10.34
C TRP A 95 21.99 23.02 9.63
N THR A 96 22.05 23.79 8.54
CA THR A 96 20.87 24.08 7.70
C THR A 96 20.33 22.79 7.08
N CYS A 97 21.21 21.94 6.54
CA CYS A 97 20.82 20.65 5.96
C CYS A 97 20.27 19.68 7.01
N GLU A 98 20.90 19.57 8.19
CA GLU A 98 20.41 18.71 9.27
C GLU A 98 19.05 19.18 9.80
N THR A 99 18.85 20.49 9.94
CA THR A 99 17.55 21.07 10.32
C THR A 99 16.47 20.73 9.30
N ALA A 100 16.76 20.89 8.00
CA ALA A 100 15.82 20.54 6.94
C ALA A 100 15.49 19.04 6.94
N LEU A 101 16.48 18.17 7.17
CA LEU A 101 16.26 16.73 7.29
C LEU A 101 15.35 16.38 8.47
N LEU A 102 15.61 16.97 9.65
CA LEU A 102 14.79 16.76 10.85
C LEU A 102 13.35 17.24 10.63
N GLU A 103 13.15 18.38 9.96
CA GLU A 103 11.81 18.86 9.60
C GLU A 103 11.06 17.84 8.71
N LYS A 104 11.73 17.28 7.70
CA LYS A 104 11.14 16.24 6.84
C LYS A 104 10.84 14.95 7.60
N LYS A 105 11.69 14.57 8.55
CA LYS A 105 11.44 13.42 9.44
C LYS A 105 10.21 13.67 10.30
N CYS A 106 10.10 14.83 10.94
CA CYS A 106 8.92 15.20 11.73
C CYS A 106 7.64 15.10 10.90
N GLN A 107 7.62 15.67 9.69
CA GLN A 107 6.44 15.59 8.80
C GLN A 107 6.04 14.14 8.47
N LEU A 108 7.01 13.26 8.23
CA LEU A 108 6.76 11.84 7.99
C LEU A 108 6.25 11.11 9.25
N LEU A 109 6.86 11.41 10.41
CA LEU A 109 6.48 10.83 11.69
C LEU A 109 5.06 11.22 12.11
N ASP A 110 4.63 12.45 11.84
CA ASP A 110 3.29 12.94 12.11
C ASP A 110 2.20 12.04 11.49
N VAL A 111 2.42 11.54 10.27
CA VAL A 111 1.49 10.63 9.57
C VAL A 111 1.48 9.24 10.21
N TYR A 112 2.65 8.70 10.56
CA TYR A 112 2.72 7.41 11.24
C TYR A 112 2.17 7.45 12.67
N PHE A 113 2.35 8.56 13.36
CA PHE A 113 1.84 8.75 14.72
C PHE A 113 0.31 8.83 14.73
N GLU A 114 -0.27 9.50 13.74
CA GLU A 114 -1.73 9.48 13.52
C GLU A 114 -2.23 8.05 13.26
N ALA A 115 -1.61 7.31 12.35
CA ALA A 115 -1.95 5.90 12.11
C ALA A 115 -1.82 5.06 13.39
N TYR A 116 -0.79 5.31 14.21
CA TYR A 116 -0.54 4.62 15.47
C TYR A 116 -1.64 4.88 16.51
N GLN A 117 -2.17 6.11 16.57
CA GLN A 117 -3.30 6.45 17.45
C GLN A 117 -4.59 5.75 17.03
N HIS A 118 -4.73 5.45 15.74
CA HIS A 118 -5.88 4.73 15.17
C HIS A 118 -5.72 3.20 15.13
N ALA A 119 -4.55 2.66 15.46
CA ALA A 119 -4.35 1.22 15.48
C ALA A 119 -4.90 0.59 16.77
N ILE A 120 -5.82 -0.38 16.61
CA ILE A 120 -6.36 -1.18 17.73
C ILE A 120 -5.52 -2.44 17.95
N ASP A 121 -5.08 -3.06 16.86
CA ASP A 121 -4.34 -4.32 16.92
C ASP A 121 -2.94 -4.12 17.52
N PRO A 122 -2.54 -4.91 18.53
CA PRO A 122 -1.24 -4.78 19.16
C PRO A 122 -0.05 -5.01 18.22
N GLU A 123 -0.18 -5.91 17.24
CA GLU A 123 0.91 -6.24 16.31
C GLU A 123 1.10 -5.10 15.30
N GLU A 124 0.00 -4.58 14.75
CA GLU A 124 0.02 -3.39 13.88
C GLU A 124 0.60 -2.18 14.61
N ARG A 125 0.15 -1.96 15.85
CA ARG A 125 0.63 -0.86 16.70
C ARG A 125 2.12 -0.98 17.02
N PHE A 126 2.61 -2.19 17.29
CA PHE A 126 4.03 -2.45 17.47
C PHE A 126 4.84 -2.21 16.20
N ALA A 127 4.33 -2.66 15.04
CA ALA A 127 4.98 -2.45 13.75
C ALA A 127 5.06 -0.96 13.36
N LEU A 128 4.02 -0.18 13.66
CA LEU A 128 4.03 1.27 13.50
C LEU A 128 5.05 1.94 14.44
N ALA A 129 5.10 1.53 15.71
CA ALA A 129 6.10 2.04 16.65
C ALA A 129 7.54 1.75 16.17
N GLN A 130 7.80 0.54 15.66
CA GLN A 130 9.11 0.22 15.09
C GLN A 130 9.43 1.12 13.90
N THR A 131 8.47 1.33 12.99
CA THR A 131 8.63 2.22 11.83
C THR A 131 8.95 3.66 12.26
N ILE A 132 8.25 4.18 13.28
CA ILE A 132 8.51 5.49 13.89
C ILE A 132 9.94 5.57 14.40
N VAL A 133 10.39 4.56 15.17
CA VAL A 133 11.76 4.51 15.70
C VAL A 133 12.80 4.42 14.59
N ASP A 134 12.56 3.63 13.54
CA ASP A 134 13.45 3.49 12.39
C ASP A 134 13.62 4.81 11.64
N VAL A 135 12.51 5.53 11.40
CA VAL A 135 12.53 6.88 10.81
C VAL A 135 13.29 7.84 11.72
N MET A 136 13.01 7.84 13.04
CA MET A 136 13.74 8.67 14.02
C MET A 136 15.24 8.37 14.01
N HIS A 137 15.65 7.12 13.83
CA HIS A 137 17.05 6.72 13.81
C HIS A 137 17.75 6.98 12.45
N LYS A 138 17.00 7.12 11.35
CA LYS A 138 17.58 7.30 10.01
C LYS A 138 18.53 8.50 9.95
N ARG A 139 19.74 8.26 9.43
CA ARG A 139 20.81 9.25 9.19
C ARG A 139 21.16 9.35 7.71
N PRO A 140 21.70 10.49 7.24
CA PRO A 140 22.17 10.62 5.86
C PRO A 140 23.26 9.60 5.53
N ARG A 141 23.16 8.95 4.37
CA ARG A 141 24.18 8.02 3.89
C ARG A 141 25.25 8.78 3.11
N PHE A 142 26.26 9.27 3.82
CA PHE A 142 27.34 10.05 3.20
C PHE A 142 28.18 9.22 2.23
N ASP A 143 28.31 9.71 0.99
CA ASP A 143 29.30 9.24 0.04
C ASP A 143 30.51 10.19 0.05
N LEU A 144 31.56 9.79 0.76
CA LEU A 144 32.79 10.58 0.88
C LEU A 144 33.54 10.72 -0.45
N LYS A 145 33.15 9.96 -1.50
CA LYS A 145 33.71 10.12 -2.85
C LYS A 145 33.10 11.32 -3.58
N LEU A 146 31.89 11.75 -3.22
CA LEU A 146 31.24 12.94 -3.80
C LEU A 146 31.90 14.25 -3.36
N GLY A 147 31.65 15.31 -4.12
CA GLY A 147 32.26 16.62 -3.89
C GLY A 147 31.87 17.26 -2.56
N TYR A 148 30.57 17.35 -2.27
CA TYR A 148 30.04 18.04 -1.09
C TYR A 148 28.82 17.33 -0.51
N PHE A 149 28.61 17.43 0.81
CA PHE A 149 27.56 16.69 1.52
C PHE A 149 26.13 17.21 1.28
N VAL A 150 25.98 18.44 0.78
CA VAL A 150 24.66 19.06 0.54
C VAL A 150 23.82 18.24 -0.44
N ASP A 151 24.44 17.67 -1.48
CA ASP A 151 23.73 16.82 -2.44
C ASP A 151 23.20 15.54 -1.77
N THR A 152 23.97 14.94 -0.85
CA THR A 152 23.52 13.79 -0.05
C THR A 152 22.30 14.16 0.79
N TYR A 153 22.35 15.28 1.52
CA TYR A 153 21.21 15.74 2.31
C TYR A 153 19.98 16.02 1.45
N ARG A 154 20.18 16.65 0.29
CA ARG A 154 19.10 16.91 -0.66
C ARG A 154 18.44 15.61 -1.11
N ASP A 155 19.22 14.61 -1.51
CA ASP A 155 18.69 13.32 -1.95
C ASP A 155 17.93 12.60 -0.83
N GLU A 156 18.45 12.58 0.40
CA GLU A 156 17.76 11.97 1.55
C GLU A 156 16.46 12.71 1.91
N CYS A 157 16.45 14.05 1.84
CA CYS A 157 15.25 14.84 2.03
C CYS A 157 14.19 14.54 0.97
N ILE A 158 14.58 14.35 -0.29
CA ILE A 158 13.66 13.96 -1.37
C ILE A 158 13.07 12.58 -1.08
N CYS A 159 13.87 11.60 -0.65
CA CYS A 159 13.35 10.28 -0.26
C CYS A 159 12.28 10.40 0.84
N LEU A 160 12.55 11.15 1.91
CA LEU A 160 11.56 11.36 2.98
C LEU A 160 10.29 12.05 2.47
N GLN A 161 10.44 13.04 1.59
CA GLN A 161 9.30 13.75 1.01
C GLN A 161 8.45 12.86 0.10
N LEU A 162 9.06 12.04 -0.74
CA LEU A 162 8.33 11.10 -1.61
C LEU A 162 7.60 10.04 -0.79
N HIS A 163 8.27 9.51 0.25
CA HIS A 163 7.64 8.57 1.17
C HIS A 163 6.43 9.20 1.88
N LEU A 164 6.58 10.44 2.34
CA LEU A 164 5.48 11.20 2.93
C LEU A 164 4.32 11.39 1.94
N GLN A 165 4.60 11.75 0.69
CA GLN A 165 3.58 11.95 -0.34
C GLN A 165 2.78 10.66 -0.60
N LEU A 166 3.47 9.53 -0.71
CA LEU A 166 2.85 8.22 -0.88
C LEU A 166 1.91 7.89 0.30
N LEU A 167 2.41 7.97 1.52
CA LEU A 167 1.64 7.67 2.73
C LEU A 167 0.44 8.58 2.88
N ARG A 168 0.64 9.89 2.67
CA ARG A 168 -0.44 10.88 2.75
C ARG A 168 -1.56 10.56 1.75
N GLY A 169 -1.21 10.18 0.52
CA GLY A 169 -2.18 9.78 -0.49
C GLY A 169 -3.02 8.59 -0.03
N ILE A 170 -2.36 7.54 0.48
CA ILE A 170 -3.01 6.31 0.93
C ILE A 170 -3.88 6.53 2.17
N VAL A 171 -3.34 7.18 3.21
CA VAL A 171 -4.05 7.45 4.48
C VAL A 171 -5.29 8.30 4.23
N ASN A 172 -5.17 9.37 3.45
CA ASN A 172 -6.32 10.24 3.16
C ASN A 172 -7.43 9.49 2.41
N GLN A 173 -7.07 8.62 1.44
CA GLN A 173 -8.06 7.81 0.74
C GLN A 173 -8.72 6.79 1.68
N GLN A 174 -7.96 6.15 2.57
CA GLN A 174 -8.52 5.21 3.55
C GLN A 174 -9.51 5.89 4.49
N VAL A 175 -9.16 7.07 5.01
CA VAL A 175 -10.07 7.90 5.84
C VAL A 175 -11.37 8.20 5.10
N ASP A 176 -11.29 8.57 3.81
CA ASP A 176 -12.47 8.93 3.01
C ASP A 176 -13.38 7.73 2.74
N VAL A 177 -12.81 6.59 2.37
CA VAL A 177 -13.57 5.34 2.16
C VAL A 177 -14.26 4.91 3.45
N GLN A 178 -13.57 4.98 4.60
CA GLN A 178 -14.18 4.63 5.88
C GLN A 178 -15.29 5.60 6.30
N ARG A 179 -15.11 6.91 6.11
CA ARG A 179 -16.16 7.90 6.37
C ARG A 179 -17.40 7.64 5.54
N GLU A 180 -17.24 7.33 4.26
CA GLU A 180 -18.34 7.00 3.37
C GLU A 180 -19.08 5.76 3.87
N TYR A 181 -18.36 4.71 4.26
CA TYR A 181 -18.95 3.50 4.81
C TYR A 181 -19.72 3.77 6.12
N VAL A 182 -19.12 4.48 7.07
CA VAL A 182 -19.78 4.83 8.34
C VAL A 182 -21.02 5.69 8.08
N HIS A 183 -20.98 6.61 7.13
CA HIS A 183 -22.16 7.40 6.74
C HIS A 183 -23.27 6.52 6.13
N LYS A 184 -22.95 5.50 5.33
CA LYS A 184 -23.94 4.54 4.80
C LYS A 184 -24.59 3.73 5.93
N VAL A 185 -23.83 3.36 6.95
CA VAL A 185 -24.34 2.64 8.14
C VAL A 185 -25.23 3.54 9.00
N TRP A 186 -24.81 4.77 9.27
CA TRP A 186 -25.50 5.72 10.15
C TRP A 186 -26.35 6.72 9.36
N GLN A 187 -27.59 6.35 9.05
CA GLN A 187 -28.55 7.26 8.40
C GLN A 187 -29.12 8.31 9.37
N GLU A 188 -29.65 9.43 8.83
CA GLU A 188 -30.20 10.54 9.60
C GLU A 188 -31.26 10.09 10.61
N GLY A 189 -30.97 10.24 11.91
CA GLY A 189 -31.94 10.01 13.01
C GLY A 189 -31.55 8.94 14.03
N GLN A 190 -30.55 8.11 13.76
CA GLN A 190 -30.02 7.12 14.71
C GLN A 190 -29.12 7.80 15.77
N LYS A 191 -29.23 7.39 17.04
CA LYS A 191 -28.66 8.12 18.20
C LYS A 191 -27.78 7.29 19.14
N GLY A 192 -27.40 6.06 18.78
CA GLY A 192 -26.53 5.20 19.59
C GLY A 192 -27.28 4.42 20.66
N GLY A 193 -28.30 3.65 20.28
CA GLY A 193 -29.11 2.81 21.19
C GLY A 193 -28.58 1.39 21.40
N VAL A 194 -29.17 0.63 22.34
CA VAL A 194 -28.83 -0.80 22.58
C VAL A 194 -29.09 -1.67 21.33
N SER A 195 -30.04 -1.27 20.49
CA SER A 195 -30.35 -1.91 19.20
C SER A 195 -29.27 -1.71 18.14
N GLU A 196 -28.31 -0.82 18.37
CA GLU A 196 -27.23 -0.44 17.44
C GLU A 196 -25.87 -1.01 17.91
N PHE A 197 -25.89 -1.90 18.92
CA PHE A 197 -24.69 -2.56 19.42
C PHE A 197 -24.03 -3.43 18.34
N GLY A 198 -22.72 -3.27 18.16
CA GLY A 198 -21.93 -3.98 17.15
C GLY A 198 -21.75 -3.22 15.83
N LEU A 199 -22.42 -2.08 15.64
CA LEU A 199 -22.13 -1.17 14.53
C LEU A 199 -20.80 -0.43 14.74
N PRO A 200 -20.10 -0.02 13.67
CA PRO A 200 -18.96 0.89 13.79
C PRO A 200 -19.37 2.19 14.50
N TYR A 201 -18.43 2.85 15.19
CA TYR A 201 -18.73 4.11 15.88
C TYR A 201 -19.17 5.20 14.91
N ASN A 202 -20.23 5.93 15.26
CA ASN A 202 -20.69 7.07 14.46
C ASN A 202 -19.68 8.22 14.52
N VAL A 203 -19.48 8.90 13.38
CA VAL A 203 -18.59 10.07 13.30
C VAL A 203 -19.36 11.33 13.71
N ILE A 204 -19.00 11.89 14.86
CA ILE A 204 -19.61 13.13 15.38
C ILE A 204 -18.96 14.34 14.70
N THR A 205 -19.64 14.89 13.70
CA THR A 205 -19.16 15.99 12.84
C THR A 205 -19.24 17.38 13.50
N LYS A 206 -18.84 17.51 14.77
CA LYS A 206 -18.93 18.79 15.52
C LYS A 206 -17.68 19.65 15.40
N GLN A 207 -16.52 19.07 15.68
CA GLN A 207 -15.26 19.80 15.74
C GLN A 207 -14.17 18.98 15.06
N LEU A 208 -13.60 19.56 14.01
CA LEU A 208 -12.38 19.06 13.40
C LEU A 208 -11.20 19.42 14.30
N ILE A 209 -10.34 18.43 14.51
CA ILE A 209 -9.06 18.57 15.18
C ILE A 209 -7.95 18.23 14.18
N SER A 210 -6.82 18.91 14.34
CA SER A 210 -5.56 18.42 13.80
C SER A 210 -4.83 17.80 14.97
N LEU A 211 -4.51 16.51 14.87
CA LEU A 211 -3.78 15.79 15.91
C LEU A 211 -2.30 16.23 15.97
N ASN A 212 -1.81 16.87 14.90
CA ASN A 212 -0.41 17.26 14.75
C ASN A 212 -0.24 18.78 14.84
N ASN A 213 0.64 19.22 15.75
CA ASN A 213 0.82 20.63 16.15
C ASN A 213 1.73 21.45 15.22
N SER A 214 2.47 20.82 14.32
CA SER A 214 3.51 21.42 13.47
C SER A 214 2.97 21.83 12.09
N CYS A 215 2.15 20.98 11.46
CA CYS A 215 1.47 21.21 10.19
C CYS A 215 0.42 20.09 9.99
N PRO A 216 -0.81 20.35 9.49
CA PRO A 216 -1.74 19.28 9.14
C PRO A 216 -1.23 18.54 7.91
N THR A 217 -0.35 17.57 8.15
CA THR A 217 0.24 16.74 7.10
C THR A 217 -0.79 15.76 6.52
N SER A 218 -1.83 15.44 7.27
CA SER A 218 -2.97 14.58 6.93
C SER A 218 -4.28 15.37 6.85
N LYS A 219 -5.37 14.69 6.48
CA LYS A 219 -6.73 15.27 6.50
C LYS A 219 -7.16 15.48 7.96
N ASN A 220 -7.83 16.59 8.25
CA ASN A 220 -8.37 16.82 9.59
C ASN A 220 -9.38 15.73 9.98
N ILE A 221 -9.33 15.30 11.24
CA ILE A 221 -10.12 14.23 11.82
C ILE A 221 -11.06 14.82 12.88
N TYR A 222 -12.22 14.23 13.13
CA TYR A 222 -13.09 14.66 14.22
C TYR A 222 -12.61 14.11 15.58
N LEU A 223 -12.86 14.82 16.69
CA LEU A 223 -12.32 14.46 18.00
C LEU A 223 -12.52 13.00 18.46
N LEU A 224 -13.65 12.38 18.06
CA LEU A 224 -14.00 11.00 18.42
C LEU A 224 -14.08 10.08 17.19
N GLU A 225 -13.49 10.50 16.08
CA GLU A 225 -13.41 9.68 14.88
C GLU A 225 -12.23 8.72 14.99
N PHE A 226 -12.46 7.48 14.55
CA PHE A 226 -11.49 6.41 14.69
C PHE A 226 -11.45 5.54 13.44
N HIS A 227 -10.24 5.28 12.93
CA HIS A 227 -10.02 4.59 11.67
C HIS A 227 -9.12 3.35 11.81
N PRO A 228 -9.67 2.18 12.21
CA PRO A 228 -8.85 1.01 12.52
C PRO A 228 -7.97 0.54 11.36
N SER A 229 -8.37 0.77 10.10
CA SER A 229 -7.60 0.32 8.93
C SER A 229 -6.28 1.05 8.77
N LEU A 230 -6.09 2.19 9.43
CA LEU A 230 -4.82 2.91 9.38
C LEU A 230 -3.68 2.10 10.04
N GLY A 231 -3.99 1.08 10.85
CA GLY A 231 -2.98 0.12 11.34
C GLY A 231 -2.21 -0.57 10.20
N LEU A 232 -2.86 -0.81 9.05
CA LEU A 232 -2.27 -1.45 7.87
C LEU A 232 -1.21 -0.58 7.17
N VAL A 233 -1.11 0.71 7.51
CA VAL A 233 -0.10 1.64 6.98
C VAL A 233 1.32 1.14 7.28
N CYS A 234 1.52 0.31 8.32
CA CYS A 234 2.80 -0.32 8.63
C CYS A 234 3.32 -1.27 7.54
N LEU A 235 2.48 -1.73 6.63
CA LEU A 235 2.86 -2.63 5.53
C LEU A 235 3.52 -1.88 4.37
N ILE A 236 3.20 -0.60 4.19
CA ILE A 236 3.74 0.24 3.10
C ILE A 236 5.26 0.33 3.14
N PRO A 237 5.93 0.71 4.25
CA PRO A 237 7.39 0.77 4.29
C PRO A 237 8.03 -0.60 4.05
N LYS A 238 7.41 -1.69 4.51
CA LYS A 238 7.90 -3.06 4.27
C LYS A 238 7.84 -3.42 2.78
N ALA A 239 6.75 -3.06 2.10
CA ALA A 239 6.60 -3.29 0.66
C ALA A 239 7.61 -2.47 -0.16
N VAL A 240 7.77 -1.18 0.16
CA VAL A 240 8.75 -0.30 -0.49
C VAL A 240 10.18 -0.81 -0.27
N GLU A 241 10.52 -1.22 0.95
CA GLU A 241 11.83 -1.78 1.27
C GLU A 241 12.10 -3.08 0.49
N HIS A 242 11.11 -3.97 0.40
CA HIS A 242 11.24 -5.19 -0.40
C HIS A 242 11.52 -4.87 -1.89
N ILE A 243 10.78 -3.91 -2.47
CA ILE A 243 11.00 -3.47 -3.86
C ILE A 243 12.41 -2.87 -4.00
N TYR A 244 12.81 -2.02 -3.07
CA TYR A 244 14.15 -1.43 -3.06
C TYR A 244 15.26 -2.49 -2.98
N GLN A 245 15.10 -3.53 -2.16
CA GLN A 245 16.03 -4.65 -2.06
C GLN A 245 16.14 -5.44 -3.36
N GLU A 246 15.02 -5.71 -4.03
CA GLU A 246 15.02 -6.37 -5.34
C GLU A 246 15.79 -5.55 -6.39
N PHE A 247 15.57 -4.23 -6.44
CA PHE A 247 16.35 -3.37 -7.33
C PHE A 247 17.83 -3.30 -6.93
N CYS A 248 18.16 -3.35 -5.63
CA CYS A 248 19.54 -3.43 -5.17
C CYS A 248 20.21 -4.72 -5.64
N ASN A 249 19.50 -5.86 -5.63
CA ASN A 249 20.02 -7.14 -6.10
C ASN A 249 20.33 -7.12 -7.61
N ILE A 250 19.49 -6.44 -8.39
CA ILE A 250 19.63 -6.32 -9.85
C ILE A 250 20.70 -5.29 -10.23
N LEU A 251 20.62 -4.06 -9.71
CA LEU A 251 21.45 -2.93 -10.13
C LEU A 251 22.78 -2.85 -9.38
N ARG A 252 22.87 -3.46 -8.19
CA ARG A 252 24.07 -3.55 -7.35
C ARG A 252 24.78 -2.21 -7.14
N PRO A 253 24.13 -1.23 -6.49
CA PRO A 253 24.76 0.06 -6.20
C PRO A 253 26.04 -0.14 -5.40
N LYS A 254 27.12 0.52 -5.81
CA LYS A 254 28.46 0.41 -5.21
C LYS A 254 28.76 1.51 -4.23
N THR A 255 28.02 2.61 -4.28
CA THR A 255 28.20 3.75 -3.37
C THR A 255 26.91 4.12 -2.67
N ALA A 256 27.04 4.84 -1.55
CA ALA A 256 25.91 5.35 -0.80
C ALA A 256 25.03 6.28 -1.63
N SER A 257 25.63 7.11 -2.51
CA SER A 257 24.87 7.99 -3.40
C SER A 257 24.08 7.22 -4.45
N GLU A 258 24.67 6.17 -5.04
CA GLU A 258 23.94 5.30 -5.98
C GLU A 258 22.76 4.62 -5.29
N ALA A 259 22.94 4.18 -4.04
CA ALA A 259 21.88 3.58 -3.21
C ALA A 259 20.76 4.58 -2.88
N SER A 260 21.08 5.80 -2.41
CA SER A 260 20.08 6.83 -2.11
C SER A 260 19.33 7.29 -3.36
N ASN A 261 20.02 7.38 -4.51
CA ASN A 261 19.37 7.71 -5.78
C ASN A 261 18.44 6.59 -6.26
N LEU A 262 18.79 5.33 -6.00
CA LEU A 262 17.91 4.19 -6.30
C LEU A 262 16.66 4.21 -5.42
N GLU A 263 16.80 4.45 -4.11
CA GLU A 263 15.64 4.58 -3.21
C GLU A 263 14.71 5.71 -3.66
N LYS A 264 15.28 6.86 -4.05
CA LYS A 264 14.52 7.98 -4.63
C LYS A 264 13.71 7.57 -5.85
N GLN A 265 14.31 6.80 -6.78
CA GLN A 265 13.61 6.32 -7.98
C GLN A 265 12.50 5.33 -7.63
N VAL A 266 12.74 4.40 -6.70
CA VAL A 266 11.73 3.44 -6.24
C VAL A 266 10.55 4.15 -5.60
N LEU A 267 10.81 5.13 -4.74
CA LEU A 267 9.77 5.93 -4.10
C LEU A 267 8.99 6.78 -5.11
N GLN A 268 9.68 7.38 -6.08
CA GLN A 268 9.02 8.14 -7.15
C GLN A 268 8.09 7.24 -7.98
N LEU A 269 8.57 6.04 -8.36
CA LEU A 269 7.75 5.06 -9.07
C LEU A 269 6.53 4.63 -8.24
N ALA A 270 6.68 4.44 -6.94
CA ALA A 270 5.56 4.10 -6.06
C ALA A 270 4.53 5.23 -5.98
N VAL A 271 4.97 6.49 -5.90
CA VAL A 271 4.09 7.67 -5.92
C VAL A 271 3.37 7.79 -7.28
N ASP A 272 4.10 7.66 -8.38
CA ASP A 272 3.55 7.79 -9.73
C ASP A 272 2.55 6.67 -10.03
N GLU A 273 2.87 5.42 -9.67
CA GLU A 273 1.93 4.30 -9.82
C GLU A 273 0.70 4.55 -8.97
N TRP A 274 0.82 4.97 -7.70
CA TRP A 274 -0.33 5.27 -6.86
C TRP A 274 -1.26 6.35 -7.45
N LEU A 275 -0.69 7.42 -8.03
CA LEU A 275 -1.45 8.52 -8.62
C LEU A 275 -2.10 8.16 -9.97
N THR A 276 -1.48 7.25 -10.72
CA THR A 276 -1.95 6.86 -12.07
C THR A 276 -2.69 5.52 -12.09
N MET A 277 -2.76 4.82 -10.96
CA MET A 277 -3.31 3.47 -10.90
C MET A 277 -4.76 3.45 -11.39
N GLU A 278 -4.99 2.82 -12.53
CA GLU A 278 -6.34 2.54 -13.00
C GLU A 278 -7.02 1.55 -12.05
N LYS A 279 -8.30 1.78 -11.77
CA LYS A 279 -9.11 0.82 -11.01
C LYS A 279 -9.07 -0.52 -11.74
N ALA A 280 -8.68 -1.60 -11.04
CA ALA A 280 -8.59 -2.94 -11.62
C ALA A 280 -9.91 -3.43 -12.28
N GLU A 281 -11.03 -2.83 -11.89
CA GLU A 281 -12.37 -3.05 -12.43
C GLU A 281 -12.49 -2.60 -13.91
N SER A 282 -11.72 -1.58 -14.33
CA SER A 282 -11.76 -1.03 -15.69
C SER A 282 -11.34 -2.04 -16.75
N PHE A 283 -10.52 -3.03 -16.38
CA PHE A 283 -10.05 -4.09 -17.25
C PHE A 283 -11.15 -5.10 -17.61
N TYR A 284 -12.24 -5.14 -16.84
CA TYR A 284 -13.37 -6.02 -17.08
C TYR A 284 -14.45 -5.35 -17.94
N SER A 285 -15.29 -6.16 -18.58
CA SER A 285 -16.41 -5.63 -19.37
C SER A 285 -17.38 -4.78 -18.54
N SER A 286 -18.05 -3.81 -19.18
CA SER A 286 -19.03 -2.94 -18.51
C SER A 286 -20.17 -3.70 -17.82
N GLN A 287 -20.49 -4.93 -18.27
CA GLN A 287 -21.47 -5.78 -17.63
C GLN A 287 -20.95 -6.30 -16.29
N ILE A 288 -19.72 -6.83 -16.25
CA ILE A 288 -19.09 -7.33 -15.02
C ILE A 288 -18.89 -6.19 -14.01
N GLN A 289 -18.46 -5.01 -14.49
CA GLN A 289 -18.37 -3.82 -13.65
C GLN A 289 -19.71 -3.51 -12.94
N LYS A 290 -20.83 -3.61 -13.67
CA LYS A 290 -22.17 -3.37 -13.10
C LYS A 290 -22.65 -4.49 -12.19
N ASP A 291 -22.36 -5.75 -12.54
CA ASP A 291 -22.93 -6.91 -11.85
C ASP A 291 -22.13 -7.36 -10.63
N LEU A 292 -20.80 -7.19 -10.64
CA LEU A 292 -19.90 -7.59 -9.56
C LEU A 292 -19.43 -6.39 -8.75
N PHE A 293 -18.83 -5.40 -9.41
CA PHE A 293 -18.10 -4.30 -8.76
C PHE A 293 -18.98 -3.13 -8.31
N ALA A 294 -20.19 -2.99 -8.85
CA ALA A 294 -21.05 -1.85 -8.52
C ALA A 294 -21.40 -1.78 -7.03
N GLU A 295 -21.04 -0.65 -6.41
CA GLU A 295 -21.28 -0.34 -5.00
C GLU A 295 -22.70 0.22 -4.76
N VAL A 296 -23.73 -0.51 -5.18
CA VAL A 296 -25.13 -0.02 -5.11
C VAL A 296 -25.92 -0.71 -4.01
N LEU A 297 -26.12 -2.02 -4.13
CA LEU A 297 -27.12 -2.73 -3.32
C LEU A 297 -26.50 -3.58 -2.22
N ILE A 298 -25.47 -4.39 -2.52
CA ILE A 298 -24.81 -5.23 -1.50
C ILE A 298 -23.91 -4.42 -0.55
N GLU A 299 -23.41 -3.27 -0.99
CA GLU A 299 -22.59 -2.38 -0.15
C GLU A 299 -23.43 -1.53 0.82
N ASP A 300 -24.75 -1.46 0.63
CA ASP A 300 -25.65 -0.76 1.54
C ASP A 300 -26.19 -1.75 2.60
N PRO A 301 -25.77 -1.63 3.87
CA PRO A 301 -26.18 -2.57 4.92
C PRO A 301 -27.69 -2.55 5.18
N VAL A 302 -28.38 -1.42 4.94
CA VAL A 302 -29.83 -1.30 5.12
C VAL A 302 -30.55 -2.08 4.01
N LEU A 303 -30.11 -1.95 2.76
CA LEU A 303 -30.68 -2.72 1.65
C LEU A 303 -30.44 -4.22 1.83
N VAL A 304 -29.26 -4.62 2.32
CA VAL A 304 -28.97 -6.03 2.65
C VAL A 304 -29.88 -6.53 3.77
N GLN A 305 -30.15 -5.69 4.79
CA GLN A 305 -31.10 -6.02 5.86
C GLN A 305 -32.53 -6.19 5.32
N GLU A 306 -32.99 -5.32 4.42
CA GLU A 306 -34.30 -5.46 3.79
C GLU A 306 -34.43 -6.74 2.97
N ILE A 307 -33.36 -7.13 2.25
CA ILE A 307 -33.30 -8.40 1.52
C ILE A 307 -33.39 -9.57 2.48
N ALA A 308 -32.68 -9.50 3.61
CA ALA A 308 -32.74 -10.52 4.65
C ALA A 308 -34.16 -10.69 5.19
N LEU A 309 -34.85 -9.58 5.50
CA LEU A 309 -36.22 -9.60 6.00
C LEU A 309 -37.19 -10.18 4.97
N SER A 310 -37.06 -9.82 3.69
CA SER A 310 -37.93 -10.40 2.65
C SER A 310 -37.67 -11.87 2.37
N LEU A 311 -36.42 -12.34 2.51
CA LEU A 311 -36.12 -13.77 2.43
C LEU A 311 -36.85 -14.55 3.55
N LEU A 312 -36.95 -13.94 4.73
CA LEU A 312 -37.68 -14.52 5.86
C LEU A 312 -39.20 -14.52 5.63
N GLU A 313 -39.76 -13.44 5.09
CA GLU A 313 -41.19 -13.34 4.77
C GLU A 313 -41.60 -14.38 3.72
N LEU A 314 -40.84 -14.49 2.62
CA LEU A 314 -41.14 -15.43 1.53
C LEU A 314 -41.17 -16.90 1.99
N ARG A 315 -40.27 -17.28 2.88
CA ARG A 315 -40.21 -18.66 3.40
C ARG A 315 -41.11 -18.87 4.64
N ALA A 316 -41.58 -17.81 5.30
CA ALA A 316 -42.55 -17.91 6.39
C ALA A 316 -43.97 -18.22 5.89
N ASP A 317 -44.32 -17.78 4.68
CA ASP A 317 -45.61 -18.09 4.04
C ASP A 317 -45.75 -19.57 3.64
N GLU A 318 -44.64 -20.30 3.51
CA GLU A 318 -44.65 -21.70 3.12
C GLU A 318 -44.95 -22.67 4.29
N GLU A 319 -44.71 -22.30 5.56
CA GLU A 319 -44.77 -23.28 6.66
C GLU A 319 -45.21 -22.72 8.04
N LYS A 320 -46.31 -23.25 8.59
CA LYS A 320 -46.67 -23.12 10.02
C LYS A 320 -45.76 -23.99 10.90
N LYS A 321 -44.51 -23.55 11.10
CA LYS A 321 -43.48 -24.28 11.87
C LYS A 321 -43.43 -23.97 13.37
N GLU A 322 -42.91 -24.92 14.16
CA GLU A 322 -42.72 -24.78 15.62
C GLU A 322 -41.67 -23.70 15.96
N SER A 323 -41.65 -23.20 17.21
CA SER A 323 -40.79 -22.08 17.63
C SER A 323 -39.28 -22.35 17.45
N ARG A 324 -38.85 -23.61 17.57
CA ARG A 324 -37.44 -24.03 17.39
C ARG A 324 -37.04 -24.08 15.92
N GLU A 325 -37.92 -24.55 15.05
CA GLU A 325 -37.67 -24.61 13.60
C GLU A 325 -37.58 -23.22 12.98
N LYS A 326 -38.36 -22.25 13.50
CA LYS A 326 -38.24 -20.83 13.13
C LYS A 326 -36.88 -20.23 13.45
N GLN A 327 -36.25 -20.62 14.55
CA GLN A 327 -34.91 -20.15 14.91
C GLN A 327 -33.82 -20.71 13.99
N PHE A 328 -33.88 -22.01 13.67
CA PHE A 328 -32.98 -22.61 12.67
C PHE A 328 -33.14 -21.96 11.30
N PHE A 329 -34.38 -21.67 10.93
CA PHE A 329 -34.71 -21.02 9.67
C PHE A 329 -34.14 -19.60 9.54
N LEU A 330 -34.24 -18.80 10.60
CA LEU A 330 -33.61 -17.48 10.68
C LEU A 330 -32.09 -17.58 10.50
N LEU A 331 -31.46 -18.51 11.23
CA LEU A 331 -30.01 -18.67 11.22
C LEU A 331 -29.49 -19.14 9.84
N ASP A 332 -30.21 -20.05 9.18
CA ASP A 332 -29.91 -20.50 7.81
C ASP A 332 -29.96 -19.33 6.82
N SER A 333 -31.00 -18.50 6.90
CA SER A 333 -31.19 -17.33 6.02
C SER A 333 -30.07 -16.30 6.19
N PHE A 334 -29.72 -15.97 7.44
CA PHE A 334 -28.60 -15.06 7.71
C PHE A 334 -27.25 -15.66 7.31
N SER A 335 -27.05 -16.96 7.51
CA SER A 335 -25.83 -17.66 7.07
C SER A 335 -25.67 -17.61 5.56
N MET A 336 -26.75 -17.81 4.79
CA MET A 336 -26.71 -17.73 3.32
C MET A 336 -26.34 -16.32 2.84
N ILE A 337 -26.88 -15.28 3.48
CA ILE A 337 -26.57 -13.88 3.12
C ILE A 337 -25.12 -13.56 3.44
N LEU A 338 -24.65 -13.93 4.64
CA LEU A 338 -23.27 -13.73 5.04
C LEU A 338 -22.30 -14.45 4.11
N GLU A 339 -22.62 -15.69 3.74
CA GLU A 339 -21.84 -16.46 2.78
C GLU A 339 -21.82 -15.78 1.40
N LEU A 340 -22.97 -15.32 0.90
CA LEU A 340 -23.05 -14.64 -0.39
C LEU A 340 -22.22 -13.34 -0.42
N VAL A 341 -22.31 -12.51 0.63
CA VAL A 341 -21.53 -11.28 0.77
C VAL A 341 -20.03 -11.60 0.82
N THR A 342 -19.66 -12.63 1.60
CA THR A 342 -18.26 -13.09 1.71
C THR A 342 -17.72 -13.60 0.38
N LEU A 343 -18.51 -14.38 -0.37
CA LEU A 343 -18.16 -14.88 -1.69
C LEU A 343 -17.97 -13.74 -2.70
N ARG A 344 -18.85 -12.74 -2.69
CA ARG A 344 -18.70 -11.55 -3.54
C ARG A 344 -17.42 -10.80 -3.21
N HIS A 345 -17.17 -10.52 -1.93
CA HIS A 345 -15.97 -9.79 -1.49
C HIS A 345 -14.70 -10.50 -1.93
N ARG A 346 -14.58 -11.81 -1.65
CA ARG A 346 -13.43 -12.62 -2.09
C ARG A 346 -13.31 -12.68 -3.61
N LEU A 347 -14.43 -12.74 -4.34
CA LEU A 347 -14.39 -12.73 -5.80
C LEU A 347 -13.86 -11.40 -6.34
N ILE A 348 -14.25 -10.26 -5.74
CA ILE A 348 -13.71 -8.94 -6.08
C ILE A 348 -12.21 -8.92 -5.82
N GLU A 349 -11.74 -9.32 -4.64
CA GLU A 349 -10.32 -9.37 -4.30
C GLU A 349 -9.52 -10.18 -5.34
N VAL A 350 -9.92 -11.44 -5.57
CA VAL A 350 -9.22 -12.33 -6.51
C VAL A 350 -9.30 -11.81 -7.95
N ALA A 351 -10.41 -11.19 -8.36
CA ALA A 351 -10.53 -10.57 -9.68
C ALA A 351 -9.60 -9.36 -9.81
N THR A 352 -9.52 -8.48 -8.81
CA THR A 352 -8.59 -7.34 -8.84
C THR A 352 -7.12 -7.79 -8.91
N GLU A 353 -6.74 -8.81 -8.14
CA GLU A 353 -5.41 -9.42 -8.23
C GLU A 353 -5.15 -10.05 -9.61
N SER A 354 -6.15 -10.73 -10.18
CA SER A 354 -6.07 -11.34 -11.51
C SER A 354 -5.85 -10.31 -12.60
N ALA A 355 -6.53 -9.15 -12.52
CA ALA A 355 -6.35 -8.05 -13.48
C ALA A 355 -4.93 -7.48 -13.44
N GLN A 356 -4.38 -7.28 -12.24
CA GLN A 356 -2.99 -6.81 -12.10
C GLN A 356 -1.98 -7.83 -12.61
N LEU A 357 -2.17 -9.12 -12.28
CA LEU A 357 -1.31 -10.20 -12.79
C LEU A 357 -1.42 -10.36 -14.32
N ALA A 358 -2.61 -10.19 -14.89
CA ALA A 358 -2.81 -10.19 -16.34
C ALA A 358 -2.07 -9.02 -17.02
N ARG A 359 -2.08 -7.83 -16.42
CA ARG A 359 -1.29 -6.67 -16.89
C ARG A 359 0.21 -7.00 -16.92
N LEU A 360 0.73 -7.59 -15.84
CA LEU A 360 2.13 -8.00 -15.76
C LEU A 360 2.46 -9.11 -16.77
N TYR A 361 1.60 -10.12 -16.89
CA TYR A 361 1.76 -11.20 -17.86
C TYR A 361 1.86 -10.66 -19.29
N LYS A 362 0.98 -9.72 -19.68
CA LYS A 362 1.03 -9.09 -21.00
C LYS A 362 2.32 -8.32 -21.24
N ALA A 363 2.84 -7.64 -20.21
CA ALA A 363 4.11 -6.93 -20.29
C ALA A 363 5.27 -7.92 -20.54
N PHE A 364 5.36 -8.98 -19.73
CA PHE A 364 6.37 -10.03 -19.90
C PHE A 364 6.26 -10.75 -21.24
N ALA A 365 5.06 -11.13 -21.66
CA ALA A 365 4.83 -11.79 -22.94
C ALA A 365 5.32 -10.91 -24.10
N ARG A 366 4.98 -9.61 -24.09
CA ARG A 366 5.44 -8.65 -25.10
C ARG A 366 6.96 -8.52 -25.12
N GLU A 367 7.59 -8.45 -23.96
CA GLU A 367 9.05 -8.32 -23.85
C GLU A 367 9.77 -9.57 -24.37
N MET A 368 9.21 -10.75 -24.11
CA MET A 368 9.70 -12.03 -24.62
C MET A 368 9.35 -12.30 -26.09
N GLY A 369 8.58 -11.41 -26.74
CA GLY A 369 8.17 -11.56 -28.14
C GLY A 369 6.98 -12.49 -28.38
N PHE A 370 6.25 -12.89 -27.33
CA PHE A 370 5.03 -13.67 -27.42
C PHE A 370 3.78 -12.79 -27.52
N GLY A 371 2.71 -13.32 -28.13
CA GLY A 371 1.42 -12.65 -28.19
C GLY A 371 0.61 -12.80 -26.90
N GLU A 372 -0.33 -11.88 -26.66
CA GLU A 372 -1.17 -11.92 -25.45
C GLU A 372 -2.31 -12.96 -25.50
N PHE A 373 -2.52 -13.62 -26.65
CA PHE A 373 -3.59 -14.61 -26.84
C PHE A 373 -3.42 -15.86 -25.97
N HIS A 374 -2.21 -16.13 -25.44
CA HIS A 374 -1.96 -17.24 -24.50
C HIS A 374 -2.58 -17.03 -23.12
N LEU A 375 -3.04 -15.82 -22.83
CA LEU A 375 -3.76 -15.50 -21.60
C LEU A 375 -5.19 -16.05 -21.58
N TYR A 376 -5.78 -16.30 -22.75
CA TYR A 376 -7.22 -16.53 -22.87
C TYR A 376 -7.52 -17.90 -23.46
N LEU A 377 -8.60 -18.49 -22.98
CA LEU A 377 -9.21 -19.68 -23.58
C LEU A 377 -10.54 -19.30 -24.24
N ARG A 378 -10.72 -19.73 -25.49
CA ARG A 378 -12.00 -19.58 -26.18
C ARG A 378 -12.89 -20.79 -25.85
N PRO A 379 -14.06 -20.62 -25.22
CA PRO A 379 -15.01 -21.70 -25.08
C PRO A 379 -15.55 -22.10 -26.47
N VAL A 380 -15.40 -23.39 -26.82
CA VAL A 380 -15.89 -23.95 -28.07
C VAL A 380 -16.93 -25.02 -27.74
N HIS A 381 -18.16 -24.84 -28.20
CA HIS A 381 -19.17 -25.89 -28.05
C HIS A 381 -18.76 -27.11 -28.87
N PHE A 382 -18.98 -28.29 -28.29
CA PHE A 382 -18.61 -29.57 -28.90
C PHE A 382 -19.22 -29.75 -30.31
N GLU A 383 -20.39 -29.16 -30.56
CA GLU A 383 -21.08 -29.18 -31.86
C GLU A 383 -20.29 -28.50 -32.99
N PHE A 384 -19.36 -27.59 -32.67
CA PHE A 384 -18.47 -26.93 -33.63
C PHE A 384 -17.12 -27.63 -33.78
N ALA A 385 -16.88 -28.73 -33.07
CA ALA A 385 -15.65 -29.49 -33.19
C ALA A 385 -15.62 -30.26 -34.53
N SER A 386 -14.77 -29.81 -35.46
CA SER A 386 -14.50 -30.55 -36.69
C SER A 386 -13.40 -31.59 -36.45
N TYR A 387 -13.63 -32.85 -36.87
CA TYR A 387 -12.60 -33.89 -36.86
C TYR A 387 -11.38 -33.46 -37.68
N LYS A 388 -10.21 -33.35 -37.04
CA LYS A 388 -8.93 -33.15 -37.73
C LYS A 388 -8.25 -34.51 -37.87
N GLU A 389 -7.92 -34.93 -39.09
CA GLU A 389 -7.27 -36.22 -39.44
C GLU A 389 -5.93 -36.49 -38.71
N LYS A 390 -5.38 -35.51 -38.00
CA LYS A 390 -4.12 -35.58 -37.23
C LYS A 390 -4.28 -35.22 -35.76
N ALA A 391 -5.49 -35.25 -35.21
CA ALA A 391 -5.76 -34.90 -33.81
C ALA A 391 -5.05 -35.84 -32.79
N ASP A 392 -4.71 -37.06 -33.20
CA ASP A 392 -3.98 -38.04 -32.39
C ASP A 392 -2.47 -37.76 -32.28
N HIS A 393 -1.94 -36.85 -33.11
CA HIS A 393 -0.55 -36.43 -32.97
C HIS A 393 -0.47 -35.38 -31.86
N ILE A 394 0.24 -35.74 -30.78
CA ILE A 394 0.54 -34.81 -29.69
C ILE A 394 1.22 -33.58 -30.32
N PRO A 395 0.63 -32.37 -30.22
CA PRO A 395 1.27 -31.16 -30.72
C PRO A 395 2.64 -31.03 -30.04
N PRO A 396 3.64 -30.44 -30.72
CA PRO A 396 4.98 -30.44 -30.20
C PRO A 396 5.01 -29.75 -28.82
N ILE A 397 5.46 -30.50 -27.81
CA ILE A 397 5.41 -30.14 -26.39
C ILE A 397 6.43 -29.03 -26.06
N PHE A 398 7.35 -28.73 -26.98
CA PHE A 398 8.45 -27.79 -26.75
C PHE A 398 8.11 -26.40 -27.30
N ILE A 399 8.33 -25.37 -26.47
CA ILE A 399 8.09 -23.96 -26.81
C ILE A 399 8.87 -23.49 -28.06
N THR A 400 9.98 -24.16 -28.38
CA THR A 400 10.78 -23.89 -29.60
C THR A 400 10.05 -24.30 -30.88
N SER A 401 9.14 -25.26 -30.80
CA SER A 401 8.36 -25.74 -31.95
C SER A 401 7.21 -24.78 -32.29
N LEU A 402 6.67 -24.08 -31.29
CA LEU A 402 5.70 -23.00 -31.48
C LEU A 402 6.31 -21.77 -32.17
N LEU A 403 7.63 -21.57 -32.05
CA LEU A 403 8.35 -20.51 -32.78
C LEU A 403 8.54 -20.85 -34.26
N GLU A 404 8.49 -22.14 -34.63
CA GLU A 404 8.69 -22.63 -35.99
C GLU A 404 7.36 -22.77 -36.77
N ASP A 405 6.27 -23.18 -36.10
CA ASP A 405 4.91 -23.26 -36.68
C ASP A 405 3.84 -22.89 -35.63
N ASP A 406 3.32 -21.66 -35.70
CA ASP A 406 2.28 -21.14 -34.82
C ASP A 406 0.86 -21.26 -35.39
N SER A 407 0.69 -21.94 -36.53
CA SER A 407 -0.59 -22.06 -37.24
C SER A 407 -1.68 -22.80 -36.45
N CYS A 408 -1.26 -23.58 -35.46
CA CYS A 408 -2.14 -24.34 -34.57
C CYS A 408 -2.66 -23.54 -33.36
N VAL A 409 -2.13 -22.34 -33.11
CA VAL A 409 -2.47 -21.54 -31.91
C VAL A 409 -3.71 -20.68 -32.18
N ASP A 410 -4.71 -20.79 -31.32
CA ASP A 410 -5.87 -19.89 -31.35
C ASP A 410 -5.43 -18.48 -30.91
N ARG A 411 -5.45 -17.53 -31.84
CA ARG A 411 -5.10 -16.12 -31.58
C ARG A 411 -6.29 -15.32 -31.02
N TYR A 412 -7.08 -15.94 -30.15
CA TYR A 412 -8.23 -15.30 -29.52
C TYR A 412 -7.77 -14.24 -28.52
N ILE A 413 -8.27 -13.01 -28.70
CA ILE A 413 -8.04 -11.90 -27.77
C ILE A 413 -9.40 -11.23 -27.54
N PRO A 414 -10.00 -11.35 -26.34
CA PRO A 414 -11.20 -10.61 -26.00
C PRO A 414 -10.88 -9.12 -25.81
N SER A 415 -11.88 -8.26 -26.02
CA SER A 415 -11.73 -6.81 -25.86
C SER A 415 -11.53 -6.38 -24.40
N ASN A 416 -12.03 -7.17 -23.45
CA ASN A 416 -11.88 -6.94 -22.01
C ASN A 416 -11.52 -8.27 -21.33
N LEU A 417 -10.96 -8.19 -20.13
CA LEU A 417 -10.72 -9.36 -19.28
C LEU A 417 -12.06 -10.02 -18.92
N GLN A 418 -12.06 -11.35 -18.96
CA GLN A 418 -13.21 -12.17 -18.57
C GLN A 418 -12.98 -12.75 -17.17
N LEU A 419 -14.06 -13.10 -16.48
CA LEU A 419 -13.93 -13.91 -15.27
C LEU A 419 -13.53 -15.33 -15.66
N GLY A 420 -12.72 -16.01 -14.85
CA GLY A 420 -12.21 -17.34 -15.17
C GLY A 420 -13.31 -18.38 -15.46
N ILE A 421 -14.50 -18.23 -14.86
CA ILE A 421 -15.65 -19.08 -15.17
C ILE A 421 -16.14 -18.93 -16.62
N GLN A 422 -16.03 -17.75 -17.22
CA GLN A 422 -16.56 -17.45 -18.56
C GLN A 422 -15.74 -18.11 -19.68
N GLU A 423 -14.48 -18.46 -19.39
CA GLU A 423 -13.65 -19.27 -20.28
C GLU A 423 -14.11 -20.74 -20.34
N ILE A 424 -14.88 -21.19 -19.35
CA ILE A 424 -15.35 -22.58 -19.22
C ILE A 424 -16.85 -22.67 -19.53
N ASP A 425 -17.66 -21.82 -18.89
CA ASP A 425 -19.12 -21.83 -18.98
C ASP A 425 -19.70 -20.41 -18.91
N SER A 426 -20.36 -20.00 -19.99
CA SER A 426 -20.99 -18.68 -20.11
C SER A 426 -22.34 -18.54 -19.38
N HIS A 427 -22.97 -19.65 -18.97
CA HIS A 427 -24.25 -19.66 -18.25
C HIS A 427 -24.06 -19.52 -16.75
N ILE A 428 -23.11 -20.26 -16.17
CA ILE A 428 -22.81 -20.16 -14.72
C ILE A 428 -22.24 -18.78 -14.41
N GLY A 429 -21.46 -18.19 -15.32
CA GLY A 429 -20.91 -16.84 -15.18
C GLY A 429 -21.91 -15.68 -15.25
N LYS A 430 -23.23 -15.94 -15.29
CA LYS A 430 -24.28 -14.91 -15.26
C LYS A 430 -24.85 -14.77 -13.86
N PHE A 431 -24.51 -13.68 -13.20
CA PHE A 431 -25.03 -13.28 -11.90
C PHE A 431 -25.14 -11.76 -11.84
N SER A 432 -25.88 -11.21 -10.88
CA SER A 432 -25.95 -9.76 -10.67
C SER A 432 -26.18 -9.42 -9.21
N PHE A 433 -25.28 -8.61 -8.64
CA PHE A 433 -25.42 -8.01 -7.31
C PHE A 433 -26.03 -6.61 -7.35
N ARG A 434 -26.40 -6.12 -8.54
CA ARG A 434 -26.93 -4.77 -8.74
C ARG A 434 -28.41 -4.66 -8.38
N THR A 435 -29.18 -5.73 -8.60
CA THR A 435 -30.64 -5.72 -8.48
C THR A 435 -31.08 -6.68 -7.39
N ARG A 436 -32.21 -6.35 -6.73
CA ARG A 436 -32.80 -7.20 -5.70
C ARG A 436 -33.10 -8.60 -6.22
N ASP A 437 -33.71 -8.69 -7.40
CA ASP A 437 -34.05 -9.98 -8.01
C ASP A 437 -32.81 -10.83 -8.31
N GLY A 438 -31.73 -10.21 -8.79
CA GLY A 438 -30.45 -10.89 -9.01
C GLY A 438 -29.87 -11.47 -7.73
N VAL A 439 -29.87 -10.69 -6.64
CA VAL A 439 -29.39 -11.16 -5.33
C VAL A 439 -30.30 -12.27 -4.78
N MET A 440 -31.62 -12.12 -4.90
CA MET A 440 -32.57 -13.14 -4.45
C MET A 440 -32.40 -14.47 -5.21
N GLN A 441 -32.06 -14.43 -6.50
CA GLN A 441 -31.73 -15.63 -7.28
C GLN A 441 -30.47 -16.33 -6.75
N LEU A 442 -29.47 -15.56 -6.34
CA LEU A 442 -28.22 -16.08 -5.76
C LEU A 442 -28.42 -16.64 -4.35
N LEU A 443 -29.40 -16.14 -3.59
CA LEU A 443 -29.83 -16.63 -2.27
C LEU A 443 -30.62 -17.94 -2.36
N SER A 444 -30.11 -18.89 -3.15
CA SER A 444 -30.58 -20.27 -3.26
C SER A 444 -29.41 -21.23 -3.08
N PRO A 445 -29.63 -22.48 -2.63
CA PRO A 445 -28.53 -23.45 -2.48
C PRO A 445 -27.74 -23.70 -3.77
N SER A 446 -28.38 -23.60 -4.94
CA SER A 446 -27.71 -23.67 -6.24
C SER A 446 -26.96 -22.37 -6.57
N GLY A 447 -27.53 -21.20 -6.26
CA GLY A 447 -26.89 -19.91 -6.45
C GLY A 447 -25.59 -19.76 -5.66
N ILE A 448 -25.60 -20.15 -4.38
CA ILE A 448 -24.40 -20.16 -3.53
C ILE A 448 -23.33 -21.11 -4.10
N LYS A 449 -23.71 -22.33 -4.49
CA LYS A 449 -22.78 -23.29 -5.12
C LYS A 449 -22.18 -22.75 -6.42
N ASN A 450 -22.98 -22.05 -7.24
CA ASN A 450 -22.49 -21.41 -8.45
C ASN A 450 -21.47 -20.31 -8.11
N MET A 451 -21.74 -19.47 -7.11
CA MET A 451 -20.78 -18.44 -6.66
C MET A 451 -19.49 -19.04 -6.11
N GLN A 452 -19.55 -20.14 -5.36
CA GLN A 452 -18.37 -20.88 -4.91
C GLN A 452 -17.55 -21.41 -6.10
N LEU A 453 -18.21 -21.95 -7.12
CA LEU A 453 -17.56 -22.42 -8.34
C LEU A 453 -16.90 -21.28 -9.12
N ILE A 454 -17.59 -20.14 -9.26
CA ILE A 454 -17.05 -18.94 -9.90
C ILE A 454 -15.78 -18.48 -9.19
N LEU A 455 -15.82 -18.39 -7.85
CA LEU A 455 -14.66 -18.03 -7.04
C LEU A 455 -13.52 -19.03 -7.22
N ALA A 456 -13.80 -20.33 -7.18
CA ALA A 456 -12.78 -21.37 -7.38
C ALA A 456 -12.10 -21.25 -8.75
N CYS A 457 -12.87 -21.04 -9.83
CA CYS A 457 -12.33 -20.80 -11.16
C CYS A 457 -11.45 -19.55 -11.21
N GLN A 458 -11.89 -18.44 -10.59
CA GLN A 458 -11.12 -17.20 -10.53
C GLN A 458 -9.81 -17.37 -9.76
N VAL A 459 -9.83 -18.10 -8.64
CA VAL A 459 -8.63 -18.40 -7.84
C VAL A 459 -7.64 -19.25 -8.63
N ILE A 460 -8.12 -20.25 -9.38
CA ILE A 460 -7.28 -21.09 -10.24
C ILE A 460 -6.62 -20.23 -11.33
N GLN A 461 -7.40 -19.38 -12.01
CA GLN A 461 -6.88 -18.47 -13.03
C GLN A 461 -5.81 -17.54 -12.44
N LYS A 462 -6.09 -16.92 -11.29
CA LYS A 462 -5.15 -16.07 -10.57
C LYS A 462 -3.84 -16.80 -10.25
N ASN A 463 -3.93 -18.00 -9.67
CA ASN A 463 -2.77 -18.76 -9.26
C ASN A 463 -1.94 -19.22 -10.47
N ALA A 464 -2.58 -19.58 -11.58
CA ALA A 464 -1.89 -19.88 -12.83
C ALA A 464 -1.11 -18.66 -13.35
N LEU A 465 -1.73 -17.47 -13.33
CA LEU A 465 -1.06 -16.23 -13.70
C LEU A 465 0.10 -15.88 -12.78
N LEU A 466 -0.09 -16.04 -11.47
CA LEU A 466 0.96 -15.79 -10.49
C LEU A 466 2.19 -16.67 -10.76
N VAL A 467 1.98 -17.97 -10.98
CA VAL A 467 3.05 -18.92 -11.30
C VAL A 467 3.74 -18.53 -12.61
N ALA A 468 2.98 -18.17 -13.65
CA ALA A 468 3.54 -17.76 -14.94
C ALA A 468 4.41 -16.49 -14.81
N VAL A 469 3.93 -15.49 -14.08
CA VAL A 469 4.66 -14.23 -13.83
C VAL A 469 5.92 -14.49 -13.00
N GLN A 470 5.83 -15.30 -11.93
CA GLN A 470 6.98 -15.65 -11.10
C GLN A 470 8.03 -16.46 -11.87
N GLN A 471 7.60 -17.38 -12.74
CA GLN A 471 8.51 -18.14 -13.57
C GLN A 471 9.21 -17.23 -14.59
N ALA A 472 8.48 -16.32 -15.21
CA ALA A 472 9.03 -15.33 -16.12
C ALA A 472 10.06 -14.41 -15.43
N SER A 473 9.76 -13.93 -14.22
CA SER A 473 10.69 -13.08 -13.46
C SER A 473 11.96 -13.82 -13.05
N PHE A 474 11.87 -15.12 -12.73
CA PHE A 474 13.05 -15.94 -12.44
C PHE A 474 13.94 -16.12 -13.68
N CYS A 475 13.36 -16.30 -14.86
CA CYS A 475 14.13 -16.39 -16.10
C CYS A 475 14.96 -15.13 -16.39
N TYR A 476 14.47 -13.95 -16.01
CA TYR A 476 15.23 -12.69 -16.10
C TYR A 476 16.44 -12.67 -15.17
N LEU A 477 16.29 -13.16 -13.94
CA LEU A 477 17.38 -13.20 -12.95
C LEU A 477 18.50 -14.17 -13.33
N VAL A 478 18.19 -15.21 -14.11
CA VAL A 478 19.14 -16.26 -14.53
C VAL A 478 19.81 -15.97 -15.87
N GLN A 479 19.39 -14.95 -16.63
CA GLN A 479 20.15 -14.53 -17.81
C GLN A 479 21.55 -14.09 -17.36
N PRO A 480 22.63 -14.79 -17.79
CA PRO A 480 23.97 -14.33 -17.48
C PRO A 480 24.19 -12.99 -18.16
N THR A 481 25.00 -12.14 -17.53
CA THR A 481 25.66 -10.98 -18.13
C THR A 481 26.40 -11.36 -19.42
N HIS A 482 25.68 -11.52 -20.52
CA HIS A 482 26.21 -11.79 -21.86
C HIS A 482 25.78 -10.67 -22.80
N ALA A 483 26.32 -9.48 -22.60
CA ALA A 483 26.41 -8.43 -23.63
C ALA A 483 27.38 -7.28 -23.27
N ARG A 484 28.44 -7.52 -22.49
CA ARG A 484 29.57 -6.58 -22.39
C ARG A 484 30.89 -7.34 -22.44
N ASP A 485 31.14 -7.96 -23.58
CA ASP A 485 32.50 -8.13 -24.07
C ASP A 485 32.46 -8.31 -25.59
N THR A 486 33.47 -7.72 -26.24
CA THR A 486 33.78 -7.72 -27.69
C THR A 486 33.03 -6.75 -28.59
N LYS A 487 33.61 -5.55 -28.77
CA LYS A 487 34.39 -5.27 -29.98
C LYS A 487 35.43 -4.19 -29.71
N VAL A 488 36.68 -4.66 -29.58
CA VAL A 488 37.86 -3.87 -29.92
C VAL A 488 37.87 -3.75 -31.44
N SER A 489 37.99 -2.53 -31.93
CA SER A 489 38.54 -2.18 -33.25
C SER A 489 39.43 -0.98 -33.03
#